data_AF-A0A349JJU2-F1
#
_entry.id   AF-A0A349JJU2-F1
#
_cell.length_a   1.000
_cell.length_b   1.000
_cell.length_c   1.000
_cell.angle_alpha   90.00
_cell.angle_beta   90.00
_cell.angle_gamma   90.00
#
_symmetry.space_group_name_H-M   'P 1'
#
loop_
_entity.id
_entity.type
_entity.pdbx_description
1 polymer ?
#
loop_
_entity_poly.entity_id
_entity_poly.type
_entity_poly.pdbx_seq_one_letter_code
_entity_poly.pdbx_strand_id
1 'polypeptide(L)'
;MKFRLLKSVFSASIMAIATLMLANSPAFAQTASFFCGASGGYPATIADQEGKNIPVILWVADNYFTESGEDAITRCTRVSGILNNSKTPGNWDNIITAGASRTGQPMICAANPQDGSCRLLYQIPRGQNPEQARQELLRRIKNPNLSVSPIKVN
;
A
#
# COMPACT_ATOMS: atom_id res chain seq x y z
N MET A 1 60.41 -43.62 -53.71
CA MET A 1 60.19 -42.59 -52.65
C MET A 1 59.10 -41.64 -53.18
N LYS A 2 57.80 -41.81 -52.94
CA LYS A 2 56.98 -41.56 -51.74
C LYS A 2 57.18 -40.16 -51.13
N PHE A 3 56.38 -39.18 -51.56
CA PHE A 3 56.01 -38.04 -50.74
C PHE A 3 54.50 -37.84 -50.86
N ARG A 4 53.81 -38.07 -49.74
CA ARG A 4 52.35 -37.99 -49.60
C ARG A 4 51.95 -36.53 -49.42
N LEU A 5 50.93 -36.11 -50.16
CA LEU A 5 50.25 -34.83 -50.01
C LEU A 5 49.60 -34.74 -48.62
N LEU A 6 50.12 -33.87 -47.75
CA LEU A 6 49.48 -33.51 -46.49
C LEU A 6 48.49 -32.37 -46.76
N LYS A 7 47.20 -32.73 -46.90
CA LYS A 7 46.10 -31.77 -46.85
C LYS A 7 45.89 -31.36 -45.40
N SER A 8 46.33 -30.18 -45.03
CA SER A 8 46.02 -29.57 -43.72
C SER A 8 44.61 -29.03 -43.75
N VAL A 9 43.69 -29.66 -43.02
CA VAL A 9 42.33 -29.16 -42.78
C VAL A 9 42.26 -28.72 -41.32
N PHE A 10 42.50 -27.44 -41.06
CA PHE A 10 42.17 -26.84 -39.77
C PHE A 10 40.67 -26.58 -39.73
N SER A 11 39.93 -27.50 -39.09
CA SER A 11 38.51 -27.34 -38.80
C SER A 11 38.33 -26.25 -37.73
N ALA A 12 37.83 -25.09 -38.12
CA ALA A 12 37.44 -24.03 -37.18
C ALA A 12 36.14 -24.46 -36.47
N SER A 13 36.27 -24.87 -35.20
CA SER A 13 35.10 -25.18 -34.36
C SER A 13 34.51 -23.87 -33.81
N ILE A 14 33.40 -23.42 -34.37
CA ILE A 14 32.62 -22.29 -33.85
C ILE A 14 31.73 -22.83 -32.72
N MET A 15 32.10 -22.61 -31.46
CA MET A 15 31.18 -22.84 -30.35
C MET A 15 30.21 -21.66 -30.26
N ALA A 16 28.97 -21.86 -30.69
CA ALA A 16 27.88 -20.94 -30.40
C ALA A 16 27.48 -21.12 -28.94
N ILE A 17 27.87 -20.17 -28.08
CA ILE A 17 27.43 -20.13 -26.69
C ILE A 17 26.01 -19.53 -26.70
N ALA A 18 24.99 -20.38 -26.54
CA ALA A 18 23.63 -19.92 -26.32
C ALA A 18 23.54 -19.31 -24.92
N THR A 19 23.50 -17.98 -24.84
CA THR A 19 23.21 -17.27 -23.60
C THR A 19 21.75 -17.44 -23.24
N LEU A 20 21.48 -18.23 -22.20
CA LEU A 20 20.17 -18.27 -21.55
C LEU A 20 19.94 -16.90 -20.90
N MET A 21 19.19 -16.03 -21.58
CA MET A 21 18.65 -14.81 -20.99
C MET A 21 17.60 -15.21 -19.96
N LEU A 22 18.02 -15.44 -18.71
CA LEU A 22 17.10 -15.47 -17.57
C LEU A 22 16.55 -14.05 -17.40
N ALA A 23 15.43 -13.77 -18.07
CA ALA A 23 14.65 -12.57 -17.85
C ALA A 23 14.04 -12.65 -16.45
N ASN A 24 14.82 -12.31 -15.42
CA ASN A 24 14.31 -12.02 -14.10
C ASN A 24 13.56 -10.68 -14.19
N SER A 25 12.28 -10.73 -14.58
CA SER A 25 11.40 -9.58 -14.38
C SER A 25 11.38 -9.29 -12.87
N PRO A 26 11.75 -8.08 -12.42
CA PRO A 26 11.59 -7.73 -11.03
C PRO A 26 10.10 -7.87 -10.70
N ALA A 27 9.76 -8.76 -9.76
CA ALA A 27 8.44 -8.80 -9.19
C ALA A 27 8.24 -7.48 -8.44
N PHE A 28 7.71 -6.47 -9.13
CA PHE A 28 7.16 -5.30 -8.46
C PHE A 28 6.09 -5.83 -7.51
N ALA A 29 6.38 -5.82 -6.21
CA ALA A 29 5.39 -6.11 -5.19
C ALA A 29 4.17 -5.24 -5.50
N GLN A 30 3.06 -5.86 -5.86
CA GLN A 30 1.87 -5.13 -6.28
C GLN A 30 1.33 -4.39 -5.06
N THR A 31 1.63 -3.10 -4.97
CA THR A 31 1.06 -2.25 -3.93
C THR A 31 -0.46 -2.27 -4.07
N ALA A 32 -1.18 -2.48 -2.97
CA ALA A 32 -2.64 -2.48 -2.98
C ALA A 32 -3.22 -1.16 -3.55
N SER A 33 -4.37 -1.24 -4.21
CA SER A 33 -5.24 -0.08 -4.47
C SER A 33 -6.25 0.07 -3.34
N PHE A 34 -6.83 1.26 -3.19
CA PHE A 34 -7.81 1.54 -2.14
C PHE A 34 -9.07 2.14 -2.73
N PHE A 35 -10.23 1.66 -2.26
CA PHE A 35 -11.54 2.17 -2.65
C PHE A 35 -12.51 2.17 -1.47
N CYS A 36 -13.61 2.89 -1.59
CA CYS A 36 -14.69 2.87 -0.62
C CYS A 36 -15.72 1.82 -1.05
N GLY A 37 -16.05 0.89 -0.15
CA GLY A 37 -17.08 -0.11 -0.37
C GLY A 37 -17.85 -0.38 0.92
N ALA A 38 -18.38 -1.60 1.06
CA ALA A 38 -19.11 -2.01 2.25
C ALA A 38 -18.53 -3.30 2.84
N SER A 39 -18.57 -3.41 4.17
CA SER A 39 -18.22 -4.63 4.90
C SER A 39 -19.11 -4.73 6.13
N GLY A 40 -19.76 -5.87 6.36
CA GLY A 40 -20.62 -6.07 7.53
C GLY A 40 -21.73 -5.03 7.71
N GLY A 41 -22.24 -4.44 6.62
CA GLY A 41 -23.30 -3.43 6.64
C GLY A 41 -22.82 -1.97 6.81
N TYR A 42 -21.52 -1.73 6.96
CA TYR A 42 -20.95 -0.39 7.13
C TYR A 42 -20.05 0.01 5.95
N PRO A 43 -19.93 1.32 5.64
CA PRO A 43 -18.89 1.79 4.74
C PRO A 43 -17.50 1.34 5.20
N ALA A 44 -16.66 0.92 4.26
CA ALA A 44 -15.34 0.41 4.55
C ALA A 44 -14.31 0.91 3.53
N THR A 45 -13.16 1.34 4.03
CA THR A 45 -11.96 1.51 3.19
C THR A 45 -11.39 0.13 2.92
N ILE A 46 -11.46 -0.30 1.67
CA ILE A 46 -11.06 -1.62 1.22
C ILE A 46 -9.74 -1.50 0.46
N ALA A 47 -8.77 -2.34 0.83
CA ALA A 47 -7.58 -2.59 0.04
C ALA A 47 -7.90 -3.70 -0.98
N ASP A 48 -7.66 -3.45 -2.25
CA ASP A 48 -7.61 -4.48 -3.28
C ASP A 48 -6.15 -4.85 -3.52
N GLN A 49 -5.83 -6.11 -3.23
CA GLN A 49 -4.54 -6.71 -3.50
C GLN A 49 -4.75 -7.99 -4.30
N GLU A 50 -4.34 -7.98 -5.57
CA GLU A 50 -4.46 -9.13 -6.49
C GLU A 50 -5.92 -9.62 -6.62
N GLY A 51 -6.89 -8.70 -6.63
CA GLY A 51 -8.33 -9.01 -6.73
C GLY A 51 -8.96 -9.42 -5.39
N LYS A 52 -8.19 -9.44 -4.30
CA LYS A 52 -8.71 -9.72 -2.95
C LYS A 52 -9.11 -8.42 -2.27
N ASN A 53 -10.40 -8.28 -2.01
CA ASN A 53 -10.98 -7.14 -1.30
C ASN A 53 -10.87 -7.34 0.21
N ILE A 54 -10.01 -6.55 0.85
CA ILE A 54 -9.66 -6.66 2.27
C ILE A 54 -10.10 -5.38 2.99
N PRO A 55 -11.08 -5.43 3.90
CA PRO A 55 -11.47 -4.24 4.66
C PRO A 55 -10.34 -3.84 5.62
N VAL A 56 -9.87 -2.60 5.50
CA VAL A 56 -8.80 -2.04 6.34
C VAL A 56 -9.38 -1.18 7.47
N ILE A 57 -10.35 -0.33 7.13
CA ILE A 57 -11.05 0.55 8.07
C ILE A 57 -12.56 0.36 7.88
N LEU A 58 -13.26 0.18 8.99
CA LEU A 58 -14.71 0.10 9.08
C LEU A 58 -15.24 1.38 9.73
N TRP A 59 -16.13 2.08 9.04
CA TRP A 59 -16.69 3.37 9.45
C TRP A 59 -18.07 3.13 10.09
N VAL A 60 -18.12 2.96 11.41
CA VAL A 60 -19.29 2.35 12.09
C VAL A 60 -20.24 3.34 12.78
N ALA A 61 -19.83 4.57 13.04
CA ALA A 61 -20.72 5.57 13.65
C ALA A 61 -20.98 6.72 12.70
N ASP A 62 -22.22 7.16 12.53
CA ASP A 62 -22.57 8.25 11.60
C ASP A 62 -22.35 9.65 12.20
N ASN A 63 -21.97 9.75 13.49
CA ASN A 63 -22.19 10.94 14.30
C ASN A 63 -20.99 11.45 15.12
N TYR A 64 -19.75 11.10 14.79
CA TYR A 64 -18.64 11.36 15.72
C TYR A 64 -17.90 12.71 15.62
N PHE A 65 -18.33 13.70 14.80
CA PHE A 65 -17.74 15.06 14.89
C PHE A 65 -18.74 16.21 14.67
N THR A 66 -18.97 16.95 15.75
CA THR A 66 -19.53 18.31 15.77
C THR A 66 -18.64 19.36 15.09
N GLU A 67 -17.40 19.02 14.71
CA GLU A 67 -16.47 19.95 14.02
C GLU A 67 -16.24 19.65 12.52
N SER A 68 -16.49 18.42 12.03
CA SER A 68 -16.30 18.10 10.60
C SER A 68 -17.59 17.78 9.84
N GLY A 69 -18.65 17.32 10.52
CA GLY A 69 -19.95 17.04 9.89
C GLY A 69 -19.95 15.94 8.80
N GLU A 70 -18.85 15.19 8.64
CA GLU A 70 -18.72 14.16 7.60
C GLU A 70 -19.33 12.82 8.07
N ASP A 71 -20.28 12.30 7.30
CA ASP A 71 -20.86 10.97 7.50
C ASP A 71 -19.86 9.82 7.21
N ALA A 72 -20.26 8.58 7.48
CA ALA A 72 -19.41 7.41 7.29
C ALA A 72 -18.98 7.20 5.83
N ILE A 73 -19.86 7.45 4.85
CA ILE A 73 -19.54 7.26 3.43
C ILE A 73 -18.58 8.34 2.91
N THR A 74 -18.72 9.58 3.37
CA THR A 74 -17.84 10.70 3.03
C THR A 74 -16.43 10.44 3.55
N ARG A 75 -16.30 10.02 4.81
CA ARG A 75 -15.00 9.62 5.40
C ARG A 75 -14.37 8.46 4.63
N CYS A 76 -15.16 7.42 4.34
CA CYS A 76 -14.71 6.28 3.56
C CYS A 76 -14.17 6.69 2.18
N THR A 77 -14.92 7.52 1.45
CA THR A 77 -14.54 8.01 0.13
C THR A 77 -13.26 8.86 0.18
N ARG A 78 -13.21 9.83 1.11
CA ARG A 78 -12.04 10.70 1.31
C ARG A 78 -10.79 9.90 1.64
N VAL A 79 -10.87 8.99 2.61
CA VAL A 79 -9.72 8.21 3.07
C VAL A 79 -9.23 7.24 2.01
N SER A 80 -10.14 6.54 1.34
CA SER A 80 -9.77 5.66 0.23
C SER A 80 -9.09 6.46 -0.90
N GLY A 81 -9.60 7.64 -1.24
CA GLY A 81 -8.97 8.54 -2.21
C GLY A 81 -7.58 9.02 -1.78
N ILE A 82 -7.42 9.44 -0.51
CA ILE A 82 -6.12 9.85 0.04
C ILE A 82 -5.12 8.70 -0.04
N LEU A 83 -5.48 7.49 0.39
CA LEU A 83 -4.58 6.33 0.36
C LEU A 83 -4.22 5.97 -1.08
N ASN A 84 -5.20 5.92 -1.99
CA ASN A 84 -4.95 5.57 -3.39
C ASN A 84 -4.03 6.59 -4.08
N ASN A 85 -4.18 7.89 -3.77
CA ASN A 85 -3.33 8.96 -4.30
C ASN A 85 -1.96 9.07 -3.61
N SER A 86 -1.81 8.48 -2.42
CA SER A 86 -0.54 8.45 -1.69
C SER A 86 0.27 7.19 -1.99
N LYS A 87 -0.14 6.41 -2.98
CA LYS A 87 0.48 5.15 -3.37
C LYS A 87 1.85 5.40 -4.02
N THR A 88 2.89 5.48 -3.21
CA THR A 88 4.27 5.46 -3.66
C THR A 88 4.92 4.13 -3.24
N PRO A 89 5.57 3.37 -4.14
CA PRO A 89 6.23 2.12 -3.78
C PRO A 89 7.19 2.31 -2.59
N GLY A 90 6.99 1.54 -1.52
CA GLY A 90 7.97 1.39 -0.44
C GLY A 90 8.06 2.50 0.61
N ASN A 91 7.22 3.55 0.59
CA ASN A 91 7.43 4.73 1.47
C ASN A 91 6.27 5.06 2.45
N TRP A 92 5.44 4.08 2.79
CA TRP A 92 4.29 4.33 3.67
C TRP A 92 4.68 4.90 5.05
N ASP A 93 5.86 4.57 5.59
CA ASP A 93 6.29 5.07 6.91
C ASP A 93 6.47 6.58 6.98
N ASN A 94 6.84 7.21 5.86
CA ASN A 94 7.01 8.66 5.76
C ASN A 94 5.72 9.36 5.33
N ILE A 95 4.72 8.60 4.86
CA ILE A 95 3.43 9.12 4.44
C ILE A 95 2.45 9.08 5.62
N ILE A 96 2.37 7.95 6.33
CA ILE A 96 1.42 7.79 7.43
C ILE A 96 2.04 8.28 8.72
N THR A 97 1.52 9.39 9.23
CA THR A 97 2.01 10.09 10.42
C THR A 97 0.92 10.17 11.48
N ALA A 98 1.34 10.33 12.74
CA ALA A 98 0.46 10.74 13.82
C ALA A 98 0.57 12.27 14.00
N GLY A 99 -0.55 12.93 14.23
CA GLY A 99 -0.64 14.36 14.49
C GLY A 99 -1.67 14.67 15.57
N ALA A 100 -1.92 15.95 15.79
CA ALA A 100 -2.97 16.43 16.70
C ALA A 100 -3.77 17.57 16.05
N SER A 101 -5.08 17.58 16.27
CA SER A 101 -5.94 18.70 15.88
C SER A 101 -5.53 19.98 16.62
N ARG A 102 -6.12 21.12 16.24
CA ARG A 102 -5.93 22.40 16.97
C ARG A 102 -6.36 22.32 18.44
N THR A 103 -7.27 21.42 18.77
CA THR A 103 -7.79 21.17 20.12
C THR A 103 -6.99 20.08 20.86
N GLY A 104 -5.90 19.57 20.26
CA GLY A 104 -5.05 18.53 20.85
C GLY A 104 -5.58 17.10 20.68
N GLN A 105 -6.66 16.90 19.92
CA GLN A 105 -7.20 15.56 19.68
C GLN A 105 -6.26 14.78 18.75
N PRO A 106 -5.74 13.61 19.17
CA PRO A 106 -4.83 12.83 18.36
C PRO A 106 -5.49 12.30 17.08
N MET A 107 -4.74 12.29 15.98
CA MET A 107 -5.22 11.88 14.66
C MET A 107 -4.15 11.17 13.85
N ILE A 108 -4.58 10.31 12.92
CA ILE A 108 -3.72 9.73 11.90
C ILE A 108 -3.87 10.53 10.61
N CYS A 109 -2.73 10.85 9.99
CA CYS A 109 -2.62 11.67 8.81
C CYS A 109 -1.92 10.89 7.68
N ALA A 110 -2.23 11.26 6.44
CA ALA A 110 -1.29 11.11 5.34
C ALA A 110 -0.62 12.46 5.13
N ALA A 111 0.70 12.53 5.29
CA ALA A 111 1.49 13.71 5.00
C ALA A 111 1.29 14.12 3.54
N ASN A 112 1.02 15.40 3.33
CA ASN A 112 1.01 16.02 2.02
C ASN A 112 2.46 16.09 1.50
N PRO A 113 2.80 15.50 0.34
CA PRO A 113 4.17 15.50 -0.18
C PRO A 113 4.76 16.89 -0.41
N GLN A 114 3.92 17.91 -0.64
CA GLN A 114 4.33 19.26 -0.99
C GLN A 114 4.76 20.09 0.22
N ASP A 115 4.02 19.99 1.33
CA ASP A 115 4.18 20.88 2.49
C ASP A 115 4.16 20.16 3.84
N GLY A 116 4.02 18.82 3.84
CA GLY A 116 3.93 18.01 5.06
C GLY A 116 2.62 18.16 5.82
N SER A 117 1.67 18.95 5.31
CA SER A 117 0.38 19.16 5.97
C SER A 117 -0.39 17.86 6.17
N CYS A 118 -1.16 17.78 7.26
CA CYS A 118 -1.96 16.61 7.57
C CYS A 118 -3.18 16.53 6.65
N ARG A 119 -3.20 15.53 5.76
CA ARG A 119 -4.46 15.07 5.15
C ARG A 119 -5.05 14.04 6.11
N LEU A 120 -6.10 14.42 6.82
CA LEU A 120 -6.72 13.59 7.85
C LEU A 120 -7.10 12.21 7.28
N LEU A 121 -6.74 11.13 7.97
CA LEU A 121 -7.29 9.79 7.72
C LEU A 121 -8.43 9.55 8.70
N TYR A 122 -8.11 9.45 9.99
CA TYR A 122 -9.11 9.35 11.04
C TYR A 122 -8.60 9.96 12.34
N GLN A 123 -9.55 10.35 13.19
CA GLN A 123 -9.24 10.77 14.55
C GLN A 123 -9.13 9.54 15.45
N ILE A 124 -8.16 9.58 16.35
CA ILE A 124 -7.88 8.48 17.26
C ILE A 124 -8.79 8.64 18.48
N PRO A 125 -9.52 7.59 18.90
CA PRO A 125 -10.32 7.65 20.13
C PRO A 125 -9.47 8.09 21.32
N ARG A 126 -10.06 8.90 22.22
CA ARG A 126 -9.36 9.41 23.41
C ARG A 126 -8.78 8.27 24.23
N GLY A 127 -7.55 8.44 24.70
CA GLY A 127 -6.82 7.47 25.53
C GLY A 127 -6.06 6.39 24.76
N GLN A 128 -6.18 6.31 23.43
CA GLN A 128 -5.34 5.42 22.62
C GLN A 128 -3.99 6.07 22.30
N ASN A 129 -2.95 5.24 22.19
CA ASN A 129 -1.62 5.70 21.83
C ASN A 129 -1.52 6.00 20.32
N PRO A 130 -1.11 7.23 19.91
CA PRO A 130 -1.10 7.60 18.51
C PRO A 130 -0.13 6.78 17.64
N GLU A 131 1.03 6.41 18.18
CA GLU A 131 2.01 5.62 17.45
C GLU A 131 1.53 4.18 17.26
N GLN A 132 0.87 3.58 18.25
CA GLN A 132 0.27 2.26 18.10
C GLN A 132 -0.82 2.25 17.01
N ALA A 133 -1.69 3.27 16.98
CA ALA A 133 -2.70 3.41 15.92
C ALA A 133 -2.05 3.59 14.53
N ARG A 134 -0.96 4.36 14.45
CA ARG A 134 -0.18 4.55 13.23
C ARG A 134 0.42 3.24 12.73
N GLN A 135 1.09 2.50 13.60
CA GLN A 135 1.70 1.21 13.28
C GLN A 135 0.66 0.19 12.84
N GLU A 136 -0.51 0.19 13.49
CA GLU A 136 -1.59 -0.70 13.14
C GLU A 136 -2.17 -0.41 11.76
N LEU A 137 -2.35 0.86 11.40
CA LEU A 137 -2.72 1.23 10.04
C LEU A 137 -1.64 0.84 9.03
N LEU A 138 -0.37 1.17 9.32
CA LEU A 138 0.77 0.85 8.46
C LEU A 138 0.86 -0.65 8.14
N ARG A 139 0.74 -1.49 9.17
CA ARG A 139 0.76 -2.95 9.02
C ARG A 139 -0.31 -3.42 8.03
N ARG A 140 -1.52 -2.86 8.11
CA ARG A 140 -2.66 -3.26 7.27
C ARG A 140 -2.59 -2.74 5.84
N ILE A 141 -2.06 -1.55 5.61
CA ILE A 141 -1.93 -1.01 4.24
C ILE A 141 -0.73 -1.60 3.50
N LYS A 142 0.36 -1.95 4.22
CA LYS A 142 1.56 -2.56 3.65
C LYS A 142 1.38 -4.04 3.33
N ASN A 143 0.65 -4.75 4.18
CA ASN A 143 0.35 -6.17 4.00
C ASN A 143 -1.10 -6.46 4.42
N PRO A 144 -2.10 -6.06 3.60
CA PRO A 144 -3.50 -6.40 3.78
C PRO A 144 -3.69 -7.92 4.02
N ASN A 145 -4.41 -8.28 5.09
CA ASN A 145 -4.66 -9.68 5.46
C ASN A 145 -6.12 -9.88 5.86
N LEU A 146 -6.82 -10.79 5.18
CA LEU A 146 -8.23 -11.14 5.42
C LEU A 146 -8.51 -11.69 6.83
N SER A 147 -7.50 -12.23 7.50
CA SER A 147 -7.63 -12.87 8.83
C SER A 147 -7.70 -11.87 9.97
N VAL A 148 -7.42 -10.59 9.70
CA VAL A 148 -7.35 -9.53 10.71
C VAL A 148 -8.57 -8.64 10.58
N SER A 149 -9.38 -8.55 11.65
CA SER A 149 -10.55 -7.66 11.70
C SER A 149 -10.17 -6.22 11.40
N PRO A 150 -10.94 -5.44 10.60
CA PRO A 150 -10.61 -4.05 10.25
C PRO A 150 -10.52 -3.12 11.47
N ILE A 151 -9.81 -2.01 11.32
CA ILE A 151 -9.84 -0.91 12.32
C ILE A 151 -11.25 -0.37 12.36
N LYS A 152 -11.89 -0.38 13.52
CA LYS A 152 -13.19 0.25 13.71
C LYS A 152 -12.99 1.71 14.09
N VAL A 153 -13.49 2.61 13.27
CA VAL A 153 -13.52 4.05 13.55
C VAL A 153 -14.98 4.43 13.81
N ASN A 154 -15.22 4.87 15.03
CA ASN A 154 -16.49 5.49 15.43
C ASN A 154 -16.39 6.97 15.07
#